data_AF-A0AAV7Q8X5-F1
#
_entry.id   AF-A0AAV7Q8X5-F1
#
_cell.length_a   1.000
_cell.length_b   1.000
_cell.length_c   1.000
_cell.angle_alpha   90.00
_cell.angle_beta   90.00
_cell.angle_gamma   90.00
#
_symmetry.space_group_name_H-M   'P 1'
#
loop_
_entity.id
_entity.type
_entity.pdbx_description
1 polymer ?
#
loop_
_entity_poly.entity_id
_entity_poly.type
_entity_poly.pdbx_seq_one_letter_code
_entity_poly.pdbx_strand_id
1 'polypeptide(L)'
;MANQTNRRELRNTKLDQVFSTSVAGTKRLNSPNPMSAKSTFLALERALKKETSKWWEAASLKNYLEHDLIPRGLRIPIFPPIDATSQERLQQWEANLQMASNNMISQLIEIAQEEYEKYREEVDMPNKRIEEAN
;
A
#
# COMPACT_ATOMS: atom_id res chain seq x y z
N MET A 1 -13.42 18.13 -11.44
CA MET A 1 -12.98 17.89 -10.05
C MET A 1 -14.13 17.67 -9.03
N ALA A 2 -15.42 17.70 -9.40
CA ALA A 2 -16.55 17.62 -8.45
C ALA A 2 -16.94 16.20 -7.94
N ASN A 3 -16.37 15.12 -8.49
CA ASN A 3 -16.86 13.75 -8.25
C ASN A 3 -16.27 13.06 -6.99
N GLN A 4 -15.14 13.51 -6.46
CA GLN A 4 -14.52 12.91 -5.27
C GLN A 4 -15.18 13.35 -3.96
N THR A 5 -15.65 14.60 -3.90
CA THR A 5 -16.29 15.18 -2.71
C THR A 5 -17.60 14.46 -2.39
N ASN A 6 -18.44 14.23 -3.41
CA ASN A 6 -19.73 13.57 -3.28
C ASN A 6 -19.60 12.11 -2.78
N ARG A 7 -18.56 11.37 -3.22
CA ARG A 7 -18.28 10.00 -2.73
C ARG A 7 -17.80 9.96 -1.28
N ARG A 8 -17.06 10.96 -0.82
CA ARG A 8 -16.62 11.05 0.58
C ARG A 8 -17.81 11.35 1.49
N GLU A 9 -18.70 12.24 1.08
CA GLU A 9 -19.91 12.60 1.82
C GLU A 9 -20.91 11.44 1.93
N LEU A 10 -21.17 10.71 0.83
CA LEU A 10 -22.02 9.52 0.84
C LEU A 10 -21.48 8.40 1.76
N ARG A 11 -20.15 8.27 1.84
CA ARG A 11 -19.53 7.26 2.71
C ARG A 11 -19.61 7.65 4.18
N ASN A 12 -19.42 8.94 4.48
CA ASN A 12 -19.52 9.45 5.84
C ASN A 12 -20.95 9.29 6.39
N THR A 13 -21.96 9.58 5.57
CA THR A 13 -23.39 9.39 5.94
C THR A 13 -23.73 7.92 6.19
N LYS A 14 -23.22 6.99 5.37
CA LYS A 14 -23.42 5.55 5.60
C LYS A 14 -22.74 5.07 6.89
N LEU A 15 -21.54 5.57 7.21
CA LEU A 15 -20.87 5.26 8.47
C LEU A 15 -21.63 5.83 9.67
N ASP A 16 -22.17 7.05 9.56
CA ASP A 16 -22.99 7.65 10.61
C ASP A 16 -24.24 6.82 10.90
N GLN A 17 -24.92 6.28 9.87
CA GLN A 17 -26.05 5.37 10.05
C GLN A 17 -25.69 4.09 10.80
N VAL A 18 -24.52 3.51 10.53
CA VAL A 18 -24.04 2.26 11.19
C VAL A 18 -23.72 2.49 12.66
N PHE A 19 -23.11 3.64 13.02
CA PHE A 19 -22.76 3.93 14.41
C PHE A 19 -23.89 4.61 15.21
N SER A 20 -24.94 5.12 14.55
CA SER A 20 -26.12 5.71 15.20
C SER A 20 -27.26 4.71 15.48
N THR A 21 -27.19 3.48 14.94
CA THR A 21 -28.17 2.41 15.19
C THR A 21 -28.07 1.77 16.59
N SER A 22 -27.61 2.51 17.59
CA SER A 22 -27.55 2.07 18.98
C SER A 22 -28.91 2.17 19.67
N VAL A 23 -29.68 1.09 19.51
CA VAL A 23 -30.62 0.47 20.47
C VAL A 23 -31.64 1.38 21.17
N ALA A 24 -32.82 1.50 20.55
CA ALA A 24 -34.06 1.76 21.28
C ALA A 24 -34.41 0.52 22.12
N GLY A 25 -33.82 0.34 23.31
CA GLY A 25 -34.30 -0.71 24.22
C GLY A 25 -33.43 -1.21 25.37
N THR A 26 -32.15 -0.89 25.48
CA THR A 26 -31.30 -1.43 26.57
C THR A 26 -30.67 -0.35 27.43
N LYS A 27 -30.95 -0.42 28.74
CA LYS A 27 -30.38 0.41 29.81
C LYS A 27 -28.86 0.49 29.64
N ARG A 28 -28.35 1.72 29.49
CA ARG A 28 -26.94 2.04 29.28
C ARG A 28 -26.12 1.73 30.53
N LEU A 29 -25.41 0.62 30.54
CA LEU A 29 -24.11 0.54 31.23
C LEU A 29 -23.10 1.25 30.32
N ASN A 30 -22.47 2.31 30.85
CA ASN A 30 -21.33 3.06 30.30
C ASN A 30 -20.92 2.70 28.86
N SER A 31 -21.65 3.23 27.88
CA SER A 31 -21.29 3.08 26.46
C SER A 31 -20.01 3.87 26.18
N PRO A 32 -18.98 3.27 25.57
CA PRO A 32 -17.85 4.02 25.03
C PRO A 32 -18.39 5.03 24.02
N ASN A 33 -17.83 6.24 24.03
CA ASN A 33 -18.30 7.38 23.24
C ASN A 33 -18.31 7.03 21.74
N PRO A 34 -19.47 7.06 21.02
CA PRO A 34 -19.57 6.58 19.63
C PRO A 34 -18.70 7.38 18.64
N MET A 35 -18.36 8.63 18.97
CA MET A 35 -17.37 9.41 18.21
C MET A 35 -15.96 8.80 18.26
N SER A 36 -15.60 8.13 19.37
CA SER A 36 -14.33 7.42 19.53
C SER A 36 -14.30 6.12 18.72
N ALA A 37 -15.43 5.41 18.60
CA ALA A 37 -15.49 4.18 17.81
C ALA A 37 -15.39 4.46 16.30
N LYS A 38 -16.08 5.51 15.82
CA LYS A 38 -16.03 5.91 14.41
C LYS A 38 -14.62 6.36 13.99
N SER A 39 -13.93 7.13 14.83
CA SER A 39 -12.57 7.59 14.52
C SER A 39 -11.57 6.43 14.50
N THR A 40 -11.66 5.50 15.45
CA THR A 40 -10.84 4.28 15.47
C THR A 40 -11.09 3.42 14.23
N PHE A 41 -12.35 3.20 13.84
CA PHE A 41 -12.68 2.45 12.63
C PHE A 41 -12.10 3.08 11.37
N LEU A 42 -12.23 4.41 11.21
CA LEU A 42 -11.67 5.14 10.08
C LEU A 42 -10.13 5.09 10.06
N ALA A 43 -9.49 5.12 11.23
CA ALA A 43 -8.04 4.98 11.34
C ALA A 43 -7.59 3.57 10.91
N LEU A 44 -8.26 2.53 11.41
CA LEU A 44 -7.99 1.14 11.04
C LEU A 44 -8.20 0.91 9.55
N GLU A 45 -9.30 1.40 8.98
CA GLU A 45 -9.57 1.26 7.55
C GLU A 45 -8.50 1.93 6.67
N ARG A 46 -7.97 3.08 7.10
CA ARG A 46 -6.85 3.74 6.41
C ARG A 46 -5.57 2.93 6.53
N ALA A 47 -5.26 2.41 7.71
CA ALA A 47 -4.08 1.60 7.95
C ALA A 47 -4.11 0.32 7.10
N LEU A 48 -5.22 -0.42 7.12
CA LEU A 48 -5.43 -1.62 6.29
C LEU A 48 -5.26 -1.36 4.80
N LYS A 49 -5.76 -0.22 4.30
CA LYS A 49 -5.57 0.14 2.89
C LYS A 49 -4.12 0.40 2.53
N LYS A 50 -3.38 1.08 3.41
CA LYS A 50 -1.96 1.34 3.19
C LYS A 50 -1.17 0.04 3.23
N GLU A 51 -1.41 -0.80 4.23
CA GLU A 51 -0.82 -2.13 4.36
C GLU A 51 -1.07 -2.97 3.09
N THR A 52 -2.34 -3.11 2.69
CA THR A 52 -2.73 -3.88 1.50
C THR A 52 -2.07 -3.33 0.25
N SER A 53 -2.01 -1.99 0.11
CA SER A 53 -1.37 -1.36 -1.05
C SER A 53 0.12 -1.68 -1.12
N LYS A 54 0.84 -1.64 0.01
CA LYS A 54 2.28 -1.91 0.06
C LYS A 54 2.60 -3.39 -0.13
N TRP A 55 1.74 -4.26 0.41
CA TRP A 55 1.83 -5.68 0.13
C TRP A 55 1.72 -5.98 -1.37
N TRP A 56 0.72 -5.39 -2.04
CA TRP A 56 0.55 -5.56 -3.49
C TRP A 56 1.70 -4.98 -4.31
N GLU A 57 2.26 -3.83 -3.89
CA GLU A 57 3.41 -3.21 -4.53
C GLU A 57 4.63 -4.16 -4.49
N ALA A 58 4.99 -4.66 -3.30
CA ALA A 58 6.09 -5.61 -3.13
C ALA A 58 5.85 -6.92 -3.92
N ALA A 59 4.64 -7.49 -3.84
CA ALA A 59 4.29 -8.71 -4.56
C ALA A 59 4.37 -8.54 -6.08
N SER A 60 3.91 -7.40 -6.60
CA SER A 60 3.98 -7.11 -8.04
C SER A 60 5.42 -6.97 -8.51
N LEU A 61 6.27 -6.27 -7.76
CA LEU A 61 7.68 -6.12 -8.07
C LEU A 61 8.46 -7.43 -8.02
N LYS A 62 8.15 -8.32 -7.07
CA LYS A 62 8.70 -9.69 -7.03
C LYS A 62 8.36 -10.47 -8.30
N ASN A 63 7.10 -10.37 -8.74
CA ASN A 63 6.64 -11.02 -9.97
C ASN A 63 7.39 -10.51 -11.22
N TYR A 64 7.78 -9.23 -11.25
CA TYR A 64 8.64 -8.69 -12.31
C TYR A 64 10.02 -9.37 -12.32
N LEU A 65 10.67 -9.54 -11.16
CA LEU A 65 11.97 -10.23 -11.08
C LEU A 65 11.88 -11.72 -11.43
N GLU A 66 10.85 -12.42 -10.94
CA GLU A 66 10.67 -13.85 -11.18
C GLU A 66 10.50 -14.20 -12.66
N HIS A 67 9.95 -13.28 -13.44
CA HIS A 67 9.74 -13.44 -14.88
C HIS A 67 10.76 -12.70 -15.75
N ASP A 68 11.81 -12.14 -15.16
CA ASP A 68 12.83 -11.33 -15.86
C ASP A 68 12.21 -10.20 -16.70
N LEU A 69 11.20 -9.53 -16.12
CA LEU A 69 10.45 -8.45 -16.74
C LEU A 69 10.82 -7.11 -16.10
N ILE A 70 11.04 -6.08 -16.93
CA ILE A 70 11.28 -4.72 -16.44
C ILE A 70 9.99 -3.88 -16.56
N PRO A 71 9.45 -3.34 -15.43
CA PRO A 71 8.33 -2.40 -15.44
C PRO A 71 8.61 -1.22 -16.36
N ARG A 72 7.60 -0.74 -17.09
CA ARG A 72 7.78 0.34 -18.08
C ARG A 72 8.49 1.58 -17.52
N GLY A 73 8.19 1.96 -16.27
CA GLY A 73 8.80 3.11 -15.60
C GLY A 73 10.27 2.92 -15.19
N LEU A 74 10.79 1.69 -15.23
CA LEU A 74 12.17 1.35 -14.86
C LEU A 74 13.01 0.86 -16.05
N ARG A 75 12.44 0.88 -17.26
CA ARG A 75 13.19 0.56 -18.48
C ARG A 75 14.16 1.70 -18.75
N ILE A 76 15.41 1.35 -19.04
CA ILE A 76 16.46 2.31 -19.40
C ILE A 76 16.68 2.21 -20.93
N PRO A 77 16.05 3.06 -21.76
CA PRO A 77 16.20 3.01 -23.21
C PRO A 77 17.41 3.85 -23.65
N ILE A 78 18.58 3.58 -23.09
CA ILE A 78 19.80 4.32 -23.43
C ILE A 78 20.69 3.39 -24.22
N PHE A 79 20.77 3.60 -25.53
CA PHE A 79 21.80 2.96 -26.34
C PHE A 79 22.89 3.99 -26.63
N PRO A 80 24.18 3.63 -26.51
CA PRO A 80 25.25 4.56 -26.76
C PRO A 80 25.27 4.87 -28.27
N PRO A 81 25.37 6.14 -28.68
CA PRO A 81 25.51 6.53 -30.08
C PRO A 81 26.94 6.21 -30.53
N ILE A 82 27.20 4.95 -30.85
CA ILE A 82 28.51 4.48 -31.29
C ILE A 82 28.33 3.81 -32.65
N ASP A 83 28.82 4.50 -33.68
CA ASP A 83 28.63 4.18 -35.10
C ASP A 83 29.24 2.84 -35.57
N ALA A 84 29.93 2.10 -34.69
CA ALA A 84 30.60 0.83 -34.98
C ALA A 84 30.57 -0.16 -33.81
N THR A 85 29.40 -0.39 -33.22
CA THR A 85 29.26 -1.36 -32.11
C THR A 85 29.03 -2.78 -32.65
N SER A 86 29.90 -3.71 -32.27
CA SER A 86 29.67 -5.14 -32.53
C SER A 86 28.44 -5.63 -31.78
N GLN A 87 27.72 -6.61 -32.34
CA GLN A 87 26.53 -7.21 -31.70
C GLN A 87 26.81 -7.68 -30.26
N GLU A 88 28.00 -8.21 -30.01
CA GLU A 88 28.45 -8.64 -28.68
C GLU A 88 28.48 -7.49 -27.65
N ARG A 89 28.96 -6.30 -28.05
CA ARG A 89 29.00 -5.13 -27.17
C ARG A 89 27.61 -4.57 -26.87
N LEU A 90 26.69 -4.65 -27.85
CA LEU A 90 25.28 -4.28 -27.64
C LEU A 90 24.61 -5.22 -26.63
N GLN A 91 24.88 -6.54 -26.72
CA GLN A 91 24.36 -7.52 -25.78
C GLN A 91 24.91 -7.30 -24.36
N GLN A 92 26.21 -7.04 -24.22
CA GLN A 92 26.81 -6.70 -22.92
C GLN A 92 26.21 -5.42 -22.34
N TRP A 93 25.96 -4.42 -23.18
CA TRP A 93 25.32 -3.18 -22.75
C TRP A 93 23.89 -3.43 -22.25
N GLU A 94 23.09 -4.17 -23.00
CA GLU A 94 21.72 -4.53 -22.61
C GLU A 94 21.70 -5.33 -21.31
N ALA A 95 22.62 -6.29 -21.14
CA ALA A 95 22.77 -7.05 -19.90
C ALA A 95 23.11 -6.15 -18.70
N ASN A 96 23.99 -5.16 -18.88
CA ASN A 96 24.32 -4.20 -17.82
C ASN A 96 23.11 -3.34 -17.43
N LEU A 97 22.34 -2.87 -18.42
CA LEU A 97 21.12 -2.09 -18.17
C LEU A 97 20.06 -2.93 -17.46
N GLN A 98 19.87 -4.18 -17.87
CA GLN A 98 18.94 -5.10 -17.24
C GLN A 98 19.34 -5.42 -15.80
N MET A 99 20.63 -5.64 -15.54
CA MET A 99 21.15 -5.80 -14.18
C MET A 99 20.90 -4.55 -13.32
N ALA A 100 21.10 -3.35 -13.87
CA ALA A 100 20.78 -2.11 -13.17
C ALA A 100 19.29 -1.99 -12.84
N SER A 101 18.40 -2.28 -13.80
CA SER A 101 16.95 -2.29 -13.58
C SER A 101 16.55 -3.32 -12.52
N ASN A 102 17.12 -4.53 -12.53
CA ASN A 102 16.82 -5.58 -11.54
C ASN A 102 17.28 -5.18 -10.13
N ASN A 103 18.42 -4.51 -10.01
CA ASN A 103 18.88 -3.95 -8.74
C ASN A 103 17.92 -2.86 -8.22
N MET A 104 17.43 -1.98 -9.09
CA MET A 104 16.43 -0.97 -8.71
C MET A 104 15.12 -1.62 -8.24
N ILE A 105 14.65 -2.66 -8.93
CA ILE A 105 13.44 -3.39 -8.53
C ILE A 105 13.64 -4.03 -7.15
N SER A 106 14.81 -4.62 -6.89
CA SER A 106 15.12 -5.24 -5.60
C SER A 106 15.08 -4.23 -4.45
N GLN A 107 15.67 -3.04 -4.65
CA GLN A 107 15.60 -1.94 -3.66
C GLN A 107 14.16 -1.47 -3.42
N LEU A 108 13.34 -1.37 -4.47
CA LEU A 108 11.94 -0.99 -4.34
C LEU A 108 11.12 -2.04 -3.57
N ILE A 109 11.45 -3.33 -3.72
CA ILE A 109 10.84 -4.41 -2.94
C ILE A 109 11.17 -4.22 -1.46
N GLU A 110 12.43 -3.97 -1.12
CA GLU A 110 12.87 -3.74 0.27
C GLU A 110 12.11 -2.56 0.90
N ILE A 111 12.06 -1.42 0.21
CA ILE A 111 11.32 -0.23 0.66
C ILE A 111 9.83 -0.55 0.87
N ALA A 112 9.19 -1.24 -0.09
CA ALA A 112 7.78 -1.60 0.01
C ALA A 112 7.52 -2.58 1.16
N GLN A 113 8.46 -3.47 1.46
CA GLN A 113 8.37 -4.41 2.59
C GLN A 113 8.53 -3.70 3.94
N GLU A 114 9.49 -2.77 4.07
CA GLU A 114 9.65 -1.95 5.28
C GLU A 114 8.39 -1.13 5.57
N GLU A 115 7.82 -0.50 4.53
CA GLU A 115 6.56 0.25 4.68
C GLU A 115 5.37 -0.67 4.99
N TYR A 116 5.32 -1.87 4.42
CA TYR A 116 4.32 -2.88 4.74
C TYR A 116 4.37 -3.26 6.23
N GLU A 117 5.57 -3.58 6.75
CA GLU A 117 5.76 -3.95 8.16
C GLU A 117 5.31 -2.82 9.09
N LYS A 118 5.70 -1.58 8.78
CA LYS A 118 5.25 -0.40 9.52
C LYS A 118 3.71 -0.28 9.56
N TYR A 119 3.04 -0.45 8.43
CA TYR A 119 1.58 -0.33 8.39
C TYR A 119 0.88 -1.53 9.04
N ARG A 120 1.47 -2.71 8.97
CA ARG A 120 0.99 -3.89 9.69
C ARG A 120 1.03 -3.67 11.20
N GLU A 121 2.10 -3.08 11.73
CA GLU A 121 2.16 -2.68 13.14
C GLU A 121 1.09 -1.64 13.50
N GLU A 122 0.82 -0.65 12.64
CA GLU A 122 -0.26 0.33 12.83
C GLU A 122 -1.65 -0.35 12.88
N VAL A 123 -1.85 -1.43 12.13
CA VAL A 123 -3.08 -2.25 12.13
C VAL A 123 -3.21 -3.11 13.39
N ASP A 124 -2.10 -3.61 13.94
CA ASP A 124 -2.08 -4.46 15.13
C ASP A 124 -2.16 -3.67 16.46
N MET A 125 -1.77 -2.39 16.46
CA MET A 125 -1.79 -1.51 17.64
C MET A 125 -3.15 -1.41 18.36
N PRO A 126 -4.30 -1.28 17.66
CA PRO A 126 -5.63 -1.34 18.28
C PRO A 126 -5.92 -2.65 19.02
N ASN A 127 -5.42 -3.80 18.54
CA ASN A 127 -5.62 -5.09 19.20
C ASN A 127 -4.83 -5.17 20.52
N LYS A 128 -3.56 -4.73 20.51
CA LYS A 128 -2.72 -4.68 21.73
C LYS A 128 -3.32 -3.80 22.83
N ARG A 129 -3.92 -2.66 22.46
CA ARG A 129 -4.58 -1.76 23.42
C ARG A 129 -5.84 -2.35 24.06
N ILE A 130 -6.52 -3.26 23.39
CA ILE A 130 -7.70 -3.96 23.94
C ILE A 130 -7.26 -5.08 24.87
N GLU A 131 -6.16 -5.77 24.55
CA GLU A 131 -5.56 -6.81 25.41
C GLU A 131 -4.98 -6.23 26.70
N GLU A 132 -4.32 -5.07 26.66
CA GLU A 132 -3.77 -4.39 27.84
C GLU A 132 -4.83 -3.75 28.75
N ALA A 133 -6.07 -3.60 28.27
CA ALA A 133 -7.19 -3.02 29.02
C ALA A 133 -8.11 -4.05 29.69
N ASN A 134 -7.87 -5.36 29.47
CA ASN A 134 -8.55 -6.48 30.10
C ASN A 134 -7.66 -7.15 31.15
#